data_AF-A0A2G5TBS9-F1
#
_entry.id   AF-A0A2G5TBS9-F1
#
_cell.length_a   1.000
_cell.length_b   1.000
_cell.length_c   1.000
_cell.angle_alpha   90.00
_cell.angle_beta   90.00
_cell.angle_gamma   90.00
#
_symmetry.space_group_name_H-M   'P 1'
#
loop_
_entity.id
_entity.type
_entity.pdbx_description
1 polymer ?
#
loop_
_entity_poly.entity_id
_entity_poly.type
_entity_poly.pdbx_seq_one_letter_code
_entity_poly.pdbx_strand_id
1 'polypeptide(L)'
;MGKLMFLFFCLLSFTSISIALDCTQIPASEIYDSNTVNIPKKDGSLQTLPGNFNCVYNISTPTPASHGLYAIVTITNGLQGVNDYILVTKITGSQRKIVSAGNKVETYKVIPGSQLSVQVITKSVVMNSQFAISVQYHSVVIGPSVQMKTGWEMNYLDVKTINQGPFSSLTYVSKEHIVLTLATEALDISIYDNCYFIDGTFDNQRKIYEVDDFFYDDGSKFTTVSHHLTVVSFQENFIQIVLNPVSEVQQFSNFLSVRIVKAVTPFETVFNEAIQLVNFDSVGIVIDGFHIISKPCNAKVVSGPPNNSSKTILDLSTNPSKAQTFNVKDLTVISNGCFFHFTATASN
;
A
#
# COMPACT_ATOMS: atom_id res chain seq x y z
N MET A 1 -56.94 -68.27 -14.04
CA MET A 1 -56.44 -67.71 -15.32
C MET A 1 -57.16 -66.39 -15.55
N GLY A 2 -56.59 -65.20 -15.58
CA GLY A 2 -55.25 -64.68 -15.37
C GLY A 2 -55.41 -63.20 -14.98
N LYS A 3 -54.57 -62.70 -14.07
CA LYS A 3 -54.54 -61.30 -13.62
C LYS A 3 -53.97 -60.43 -14.75
N LEU A 4 -54.69 -59.40 -15.17
CA LEU A 4 -54.14 -58.33 -16.00
C LEU A 4 -53.87 -57.12 -15.08
N MET A 5 -52.61 -57.02 -14.68
CA MET A 5 -52.05 -55.92 -13.90
C MET A 5 -51.60 -54.86 -14.90
N PHE A 6 -52.31 -53.73 -14.99
CA PHE A 6 -51.86 -52.58 -15.80
C PHE A 6 -51.20 -51.56 -14.88
N LEU A 7 -49.89 -51.41 -15.07
CA LEU A 7 -48.99 -50.52 -14.34
C LEU A 7 -49.41 -49.05 -14.52
N PHE A 8 -49.59 -48.36 -13.40
CA PHE A 8 -49.64 -46.90 -13.34
C PHE A 8 -48.20 -46.37 -13.47
N PHE A 9 -47.83 -45.87 -14.65
CA PHE A 9 -46.54 -45.24 -14.87
C PHE A 9 -46.62 -43.79 -14.36
N CYS A 10 -46.31 -43.58 -13.07
CA CYS A 10 -46.08 -42.23 -12.53
C CYS A 10 -44.79 -41.68 -13.15
N LEU A 11 -44.92 -40.81 -14.15
CA LEU A 11 -43.85 -39.88 -14.53
C LEU A 11 -43.55 -38.98 -13.32
N LEU A 12 -42.53 -39.35 -12.55
CA LEU A 12 -41.83 -38.43 -11.66
C LEU A 12 -41.10 -37.41 -12.54
N SER A 13 -41.76 -36.29 -12.81
CA SER A 13 -41.11 -35.06 -13.19
C SER A 13 -40.20 -34.65 -12.03
N PHE A 14 -38.92 -35.04 -12.11
CA PHE A 14 -37.84 -34.41 -11.35
C PHE A 14 -37.79 -32.95 -11.81
N THR A 15 -38.58 -32.11 -11.15
CA THR A 15 -38.32 -30.68 -11.13
C THR A 15 -37.01 -30.52 -10.39
N SER A 16 -35.93 -30.29 -11.14
CA SER A 16 -34.68 -29.80 -10.59
C SER A 16 -35.05 -28.55 -9.81
N ILE A 17 -35.11 -28.66 -8.48
CA ILE A 17 -35.19 -27.51 -7.61
C ILE A 17 -33.88 -26.77 -7.90
N SER A 18 -33.98 -25.71 -8.71
CA SER A 18 -32.89 -24.77 -8.92
C SER A 18 -32.75 -24.04 -7.59
N ILE A 19 -32.01 -24.64 -6.65
CA ILE A 19 -31.58 -23.97 -5.44
C ILE A 19 -30.66 -22.87 -5.97
N ALA A 20 -31.20 -21.66 -6.08
CA ALA A 20 -30.39 -20.49 -6.35
C ALA A 20 -29.29 -20.49 -5.31
N LEU A 21 -28.03 -20.41 -5.75
CA LEU A 21 -26.91 -20.37 -4.82
C LEU A 21 -27.07 -19.10 -3.96
N ASP A 22 -27.32 -19.29 -2.66
CA ASP A 22 -27.58 -18.16 -1.76
C ASP A 22 -26.31 -17.33 -1.54
N CYS A 23 -26.42 -16.04 -1.80
CA CYS A 23 -25.35 -15.05 -1.60
C CYS A 23 -25.18 -14.71 -0.11
N THR A 24 -24.69 -15.69 0.66
CA THR A 24 -24.59 -15.57 2.12
C THR A 24 -23.27 -14.87 2.50
N GLN A 25 -23.38 -13.80 3.29
CA GLN A 25 -22.21 -13.09 3.84
C GLN A 25 -21.59 -13.87 5.00
N ILE A 26 -20.32 -13.59 5.31
CA ILE A 26 -19.68 -14.08 6.52
C ILE A 26 -20.42 -13.48 7.72
N PRO A 27 -21.01 -14.30 8.62
CA PRO A 27 -21.68 -13.76 9.80
C PRO A 27 -20.65 -13.19 10.78
N ALA A 28 -21.01 -12.14 11.52
CA ALA A 28 -20.11 -11.49 12.47
C ALA A 28 -19.53 -12.46 13.53
N SER A 29 -20.26 -13.53 13.87
CA SER A 29 -19.81 -14.58 14.79
C SER A 29 -18.65 -15.43 14.24
N GLU A 30 -18.40 -15.41 12.93
CA GLU A 30 -17.29 -16.11 12.28
C GLU A 30 -16.09 -15.18 12.00
N ILE A 31 -16.15 -13.92 12.45
CA ILE A 31 -15.07 -12.93 12.30
C ILE A 31 -14.31 -12.85 13.63
N TYR A 32 -13.38 -13.78 13.84
CA TYR A 32 -12.51 -13.83 15.01
C TYR A 32 -11.14 -14.44 14.66
N ASP A 33 -10.17 -14.23 15.54
CA ASP A 33 -8.80 -14.68 15.33
C ASP A 33 -8.69 -16.20 15.11
N SER A 34 -7.78 -16.60 14.22
CA SER A 34 -7.49 -17.99 13.86
C SER A 34 -8.67 -18.74 13.25
N ASN A 35 -9.73 -18.03 12.84
CA ASN A 35 -10.83 -18.64 12.09
C ASN A 35 -10.55 -18.63 10.59
N THR A 36 -10.97 -19.70 9.92
CA THR A 36 -11.00 -19.79 8.45
C THR A 36 -12.43 -20.00 8.00
N VAL A 37 -12.94 -19.06 7.21
CA VAL A 37 -14.28 -19.13 6.62
C VAL A 37 -14.15 -19.45 5.14
N ASN A 38 -14.89 -20.47 4.68
CA ASN A 38 -14.92 -20.85 3.28
C ASN A 38 -16.29 -20.54 2.67
N ILE A 39 -16.26 -19.84 1.54
CA ILE A 39 -17.42 -19.45 0.76
C ILE A 39 -17.29 -20.05 -0.65
N PRO A 40 -18.39 -20.54 -1.25
CA PRO A 40 -19.71 -20.69 -0.64
C PRO A 40 -19.85 -22.04 0.07
N LYS A 41 -18.94 -22.99 -0.17
CA LYS A 41 -18.93 -24.29 0.51
C LYS A 41 -18.00 -24.27 1.71
N LYS A 42 -18.49 -24.77 2.85
CA LYS A 42 -17.72 -24.82 4.12
C LYS A 42 -16.44 -25.66 4.05
N ASP A 43 -16.41 -26.65 3.17
CA ASP A 43 -15.23 -27.51 2.96
C ASP A 43 -14.12 -26.86 2.11
N GLY A 44 -14.34 -25.63 1.59
CA GLY A 44 -13.38 -24.92 0.75
C GLY A 44 -13.33 -25.40 -0.70
N SER A 45 -14.15 -26.39 -1.07
CA SER A 45 -14.19 -26.89 -2.45
C SER A 45 -14.89 -25.91 -3.39
N LEU A 46 -14.56 -26.02 -4.68
CA LEU A 46 -15.20 -25.23 -5.73
C LEU A 46 -16.71 -25.50 -5.78
N GLN A 47 -17.50 -24.43 -5.87
CA GLN A 47 -18.94 -24.49 -6.06
C GLN A 47 -19.31 -24.18 -7.50
N THR A 48 -20.08 -25.07 -8.12
CA THR A 48 -20.65 -24.83 -9.45
C THR A 48 -21.67 -23.69 -9.39
N LEU A 49 -21.52 -22.76 -10.32
CA LEU A 49 -22.34 -21.57 -10.44
C LEU A 49 -23.53 -21.80 -11.38
N PRO A 50 -24.75 -21.35 -11.03
CA PRO A 50 -25.85 -21.29 -11.98
C PRO A 50 -25.57 -20.23 -13.07
N GLY A 51 -26.34 -20.27 -14.16
CA GLY A 51 -26.33 -19.19 -15.15
C GLY A 51 -27.02 -17.94 -14.60
N ASN A 52 -26.66 -16.75 -15.11
CA ASN A 52 -27.16 -15.45 -14.63
C ASN A 52 -26.91 -15.19 -13.13
N PHE A 53 -25.83 -15.74 -12.58
CA PHE A 53 -25.44 -15.51 -11.21
C PHE A 53 -24.79 -14.13 -11.06
N ASN A 54 -25.12 -13.41 -10.00
CA ASN A 54 -24.46 -12.15 -9.63
C ASN A 54 -24.54 -12.01 -8.10
N CYS A 55 -23.43 -12.29 -7.42
CA CYS A 55 -23.36 -12.19 -5.97
C CYS A 55 -22.13 -11.39 -5.57
N VAL A 56 -22.27 -10.57 -4.53
CA VAL A 56 -21.18 -9.78 -3.95
C VAL A 56 -20.92 -10.29 -2.54
N TYR A 57 -19.71 -10.74 -2.27
CA TYR A 57 -19.23 -11.08 -0.93
C TYR A 57 -18.39 -9.95 -0.38
N ASN A 58 -18.77 -9.40 0.77
CA ASN A 58 -18.03 -8.36 1.46
C ASN A 58 -17.22 -9.01 2.59
N ILE A 59 -15.90 -8.93 2.50
CA ILE A 59 -14.98 -9.40 3.52
C ILE A 59 -14.48 -8.18 4.28
N SER A 60 -14.93 -8.04 5.52
CA SER A 60 -14.54 -6.93 6.40
C SER A 60 -13.73 -7.43 7.59
N THR A 61 -12.92 -6.52 8.13
CA THR A 61 -12.05 -6.74 9.27
C THR A 61 -12.28 -5.64 10.30
N PRO A 62 -12.99 -5.90 11.42
CA PRO A 62 -13.31 -4.86 12.40
C PRO A 62 -12.07 -4.38 13.17
N THR A 63 -12.13 -3.15 13.69
CA THR A 63 -11.11 -2.53 14.57
C THR A 63 -11.64 -2.28 15.98
N PRO A 64 -11.65 -3.30 16.86
CA PRO A 64 -11.91 -3.04 18.27
C PRO A 64 -10.67 -2.42 18.96
N ALA A 65 -10.54 -1.09 18.89
CA ALA A 65 -9.54 -0.32 19.64
C ALA A 65 -8.06 -0.74 19.37
N SER A 66 -7.25 -0.96 20.41
CA SER A 66 -5.80 -1.27 20.29
C SER A 66 -5.49 -2.64 19.68
N HIS A 67 -6.53 -3.44 19.39
CA HIS A 67 -6.44 -4.73 18.73
C HIS A 67 -7.28 -4.72 17.45
N GLY A 68 -6.77 -5.33 16.39
CA GLY A 68 -7.47 -5.45 15.12
C GLY A 68 -7.51 -6.88 14.64
N LEU A 69 -8.29 -7.10 13.58
CA LEU A 69 -8.14 -8.27 12.73
C LEU A 69 -7.58 -7.82 11.38
N TYR A 70 -6.70 -8.60 10.77
CA TYR A 70 -6.57 -8.59 9.31
C TYR A 70 -7.07 -9.92 8.77
N ALA A 71 -7.33 -9.96 7.47
CA ALA A 71 -7.69 -11.18 6.77
C ALA A 71 -6.78 -11.43 5.57
N ILE A 72 -6.52 -12.70 5.30
CA ILE A 72 -5.96 -13.18 4.05
C ILE A 72 -7.11 -13.82 3.27
N VAL A 73 -7.45 -13.24 2.12
CA VAL A 73 -8.54 -13.69 1.24
C VAL A 73 -7.94 -14.38 0.03
N THR A 74 -8.17 -15.68 -0.09
CA THR A 74 -7.73 -16.48 -1.23
C THR A 74 -8.92 -16.80 -2.12
N ILE A 75 -8.88 -16.38 -3.37
CA ILE A 75 -9.90 -16.65 -4.38
C ILE A 75 -9.38 -17.73 -5.32
N THR A 76 -10.13 -18.83 -5.43
CA THR A 76 -9.85 -19.92 -6.37
C THR A 76 -10.78 -19.82 -7.56
N ASN A 77 -10.20 -19.62 -8.75
CA ASN A 77 -10.88 -19.39 -10.01
C ASN A 77 -11.10 -20.71 -10.78
N GLY A 78 -12.35 -21.15 -10.84
CA GLY A 78 -12.81 -22.28 -11.66
C GLY A 78 -13.74 -21.85 -12.80
N LEU A 79 -13.68 -20.59 -13.24
CA LEU A 79 -14.56 -20.09 -14.29
C LEU A 79 -14.25 -20.75 -15.64
N GLN A 80 -15.29 -21.05 -16.42
CA GLN A 80 -15.19 -21.67 -17.74
C GLN A 80 -15.94 -20.88 -18.81
N GLY A 81 -17.00 -20.15 -18.43
CA GLY A 81 -17.76 -19.31 -19.35
C GLY A 81 -16.95 -18.13 -19.88
N VAL A 82 -17.07 -17.85 -21.18
CA VAL A 82 -16.33 -16.78 -21.87
C VAL A 82 -16.66 -15.38 -21.34
N ASN A 83 -17.90 -15.19 -20.85
CA ASN A 83 -18.38 -13.93 -20.31
C ASN A 83 -18.51 -13.92 -18.78
N ASP A 84 -18.07 -14.99 -18.13
CA ASP A 84 -18.09 -15.10 -16.67
C ASP A 84 -16.84 -14.44 -16.10
N TYR A 85 -16.98 -13.77 -14.96
CA TYR A 85 -15.85 -13.11 -14.32
C TYR A 85 -16.08 -12.93 -12.82
N ILE A 86 -14.97 -12.79 -12.10
CA ILE A 86 -14.95 -12.32 -10.72
C ILE A 86 -14.36 -10.91 -10.75
N LEU A 87 -15.06 -9.95 -10.16
CA LEU A 87 -14.58 -8.59 -9.98
C LEU A 87 -14.25 -8.39 -8.50
N VAL A 88 -12.97 -8.20 -8.21
CA VAL A 88 -12.47 -7.90 -6.86
C VAL A 88 -12.32 -6.39 -6.74
N THR A 89 -12.97 -5.77 -5.76
CA THR A 89 -12.67 -4.39 -5.37
C THR A 89 -11.74 -4.46 -4.16
N LYS A 90 -10.47 -4.10 -4.36
CA LYS A 90 -9.44 -4.10 -3.32
C LYS A 90 -9.76 -3.09 -2.22
N ILE A 91 -9.04 -3.17 -1.11
CA ILE A 91 -9.16 -2.23 0.01
C ILE A 91 -8.76 -0.78 -0.36
N THR A 92 -7.99 -0.59 -1.43
CA THR A 92 -7.66 0.72 -2.00
C THR A 92 -8.80 1.32 -2.84
N GLY A 93 -9.83 0.52 -3.15
CA GLY A 93 -10.91 0.87 -4.08
C GLY A 93 -10.62 0.51 -5.54
N SER A 94 -9.39 0.10 -5.88
CA SER A 94 -9.05 -0.35 -7.23
C SER A 94 -9.72 -1.69 -7.56
N GLN A 95 -9.98 -1.93 -8.85
CA GLN A 95 -10.70 -3.12 -9.30
C GLN A 95 -9.80 -4.08 -10.08
N ARG A 96 -9.91 -5.36 -9.74
CA ARG A 96 -9.22 -6.46 -10.41
C ARG A 96 -10.25 -7.44 -10.98
N LYS A 97 -10.22 -7.60 -12.31
CA LYS A 97 -11.10 -8.54 -13.02
C LYS A 97 -10.37 -9.87 -13.27
N ILE A 98 -10.94 -10.97 -12.78
CA ILE A 98 -10.48 -12.33 -12.99
C ILE A 98 -11.45 -13.01 -13.98
N VAL A 99 -10.90 -13.61 -15.03
CA VAL A 99 -11.63 -14.34 -16.07
C VAL A 99 -11.17 -15.80 -16.14
N SER A 100 -11.81 -16.64 -16.95
CA SER A 100 -11.48 -18.09 -17.05
C SER A 100 -10.02 -18.40 -17.38
N ALA A 101 -9.41 -17.59 -18.25
CA ALA A 101 -7.99 -17.67 -18.63
C ALA A 101 -7.03 -16.97 -17.65
N GLY A 102 -7.56 -16.30 -16.62
CA GLY A 102 -6.77 -15.63 -15.60
C GLY A 102 -6.14 -16.60 -14.59
N ASN A 103 -5.49 -16.02 -13.58
CA ASN A 103 -4.87 -16.78 -12.50
C ASN A 103 -5.86 -17.74 -11.84
N LYS A 104 -5.39 -18.95 -11.51
CA LYS A 104 -6.21 -19.96 -10.82
C LYS A 104 -6.39 -19.66 -9.35
N VAL A 105 -5.42 -18.99 -8.74
CA VAL A 105 -5.48 -18.55 -7.35
C VAL A 105 -4.97 -17.11 -7.30
N GLU A 106 -5.72 -16.24 -6.64
CA GLU A 106 -5.26 -14.89 -6.29
C GLU A 106 -5.49 -14.66 -4.79
N THR A 107 -4.55 -13.99 -4.13
CA THR A 107 -4.58 -13.73 -2.69
C THR A 107 -4.55 -12.23 -2.43
N TYR A 108 -5.36 -11.79 -1.49
CA TYR A 108 -5.50 -10.39 -1.09
C TYR A 108 -5.41 -10.26 0.43
N LYS A 109 -4.90 -9.13 0.90
CA LYS A 109 -4.90 -8.78 2.32
C LYS A 109 -5.96 -7.73 2.59
N VAL A 110 -6.65 -7.88 3.72
CA VAL A 110 -7.63 -6.91 4.21
C VAL A 110 -7.14 -6.44 5.57
N ILE A 111 -6.66 -5.20 5.65
CA ILE A 111 -6.11 -4.62 6.87
C ILE A 111 -7.22 -4.25 7.86
N PRO A 112 -6.94 -4.07 9.17
CA PRO A 112 -7.97 -3.68 10.13
C PRO A 112 -8.77 -2.44 9.68
N GLY A 113 -10.08 -2.44 9.90
CA GLY A 113 -10.99 -1.33 9.64
C GLY A 113 -11.39 -1.18 8.17
N SER A 114 -10.93 -2.08 7.30
CA SER A 114 -11.17 -2.01 5.86
C SER A 114 -12.09 -3.13 5.38
N GLN A 115 -12.46 -3.06 4.09
CA GLN A 115 -13.29 -4.07 3.44
C GLN A 115 -12.82 -4.32 2.01
N LEU A 116 -12.79 -5.59 1.63
CA LEU A 116 -12.63 -6.04 0.25
C LEU A 116 -13.96 -6.64 -0.23
N SER A 117 -14.31 -6.42 -1.50
CA SER A 117 -15.50 -7.04 -2.09
C SER A 117 -15.13 -7.98 -3.25
N VAL A 118 -15.82 -9.11 -3.32
CA VAL A 118 -15.68 -10.12 -4.39
C VAL A 118 -17.04 -10.30 -5.05
N GLN A 119 -17.20 -9.76 -6.25
CA GLN A 119 -18.40 -9.91 -7.06
C GLN A 119 -18.21 -11.03 -8.08
N VAL A 120 -19.01 -12.09 -7.99
CA VAL A 120 -18.95 -13.24 -8.91
C VAL A 120 -20.12 -13.17 -9.87
N ILE A 121 -19.83 -13.15 -11.18
CA ILE A 121 -20.82 -12.98 -12.24
C ILE A 121 -20.72 -14.12 -13.26
N THR A 122 -21.85 -14.77 -13.54
CA THR A 122 -22.02 -15.65 -14.70
C THR A 122 -23.12 -15.13 -15.63
N LYS A 123 -23.01 -15.43 -16.92
CA LYS A 123 -24.02 -15.05 -17.93
C LYS A 123 -24.95 -16.23 -18.28
N SER A 124 -25.85 -16.02 -19.24
CA SER A 124 -27.08 -16.78 -19.45
C SER A 124 -26.97 -18.29 -19.70
N VAL A 125 -25.78 -18.83 -19.97
CA VAL A 125 -25.58 -20.26 -20.23
C VAL A 125 -24.80 -20.87 -19.06
N VAL A 126 -25.29 -21.98 -18.52
CA VAL A 126 -24.57 -22.76 -17.51
C VAL A 126 -23.34 -23.38 -18.16
N MET A 127 -22.16 -22.84 -17.87
CA MET A 127 -20.88 -23.26 -18.45
C MET A 127 -20.04 -24.10 -17.48
N ASN A 128 -20.64 -24.66 -16.43
CA ASN A 128 -19.92 -25.34 -15.33
C ASN A 128 -18.82 -24.48 -14.67
N SER A 129 -18.94 -23.15 -14.75
CA SER A 129 -18.07 -22.23 -14.02
C SER A 129 -18.18 -22.50 -12.53
N GLN A 130 -17.04 -22.42 -11.84
CA GLN A 130 -16.96 -22.62 -10.39
C GLN A 130 -16.11 -21.55 -9.73
N PHE A 131 -16.29 -21.37 -8.43
CA PHE A 131 -15.41 -20.52 -7.62
C PHE A 131 -15.36 -21.02 -6.17
N ALA A 132 -14.34 -20.59 -5.45
CA ALA A 132 -14.25 -20.68 -3.99
C ALA A 132 -13.49 -19.47 -3.44
N ILE A 133 -13.82 -19.06 -2.24
CA ILE A 133 -13.15 -18.02 -1.47
C ILE A 133 -12.83 -18.61 -0.10
N SER A 134 -11.58 -18.50 0.34
CA SER A 134 -11.16 -18.82 1.70
C SER A 134 -10.69 -17.54 2.38
N VAL A 135 -11.16 -17.30 3.60
CA VAL A 135 -10.83 -16.10 4.38
C VAL A 135 -10.25 -16.54 5.71
N GLN A 136 -8.97 -16.24 5.92
CA GLN A 136 -8.26 -16.52 7.16
C GLN A 136 -8.13 -15.24 7.98
N TYR A 137 -8.68 -15.22 9.18
CA TYR A 137 -8.63 -14.08 10.09
C TYR A 137 -7.51 -14.23 11.11
N HIS A 138 -6.80 -13.13 11.38
CA HIS A 138 -5.67 -13.10 12.30
C HIS A 138 -5.74 -11.87 13.20
N SER A 139 -5.56 -12.06 14.50
CA SER A 139 -5.42 -10.96 15.46
C SER A 139 -4.12 -10.21 15.27
N VAL A 140 -4.19 -8.91 15.45
CA VAL A 140 -3.04 -8.02 15.42
C VAL A 140 -3.08 -7.00 16.52
N VAL A 141 -1.89 -6.60 16.94
CA VAL A 141 -1.68 -5.44 17.80
C VAL A 141 -1.47 -4.24 16.89
N ILE A 142 -2.31 -3.22 17.07
CA ILE A 142 -2.14 -1.95 16.38
C ILE A 142 -0.94 -1.23 17.00
N GLY A 143 0.03 -0.86 16.18
CA GLY A 143 1.21 -0.14 16.66
C GLY A 143 0.89 1.28 17.13
N PRO A 144 1.87 1.95 17.75
CA PRO A 144 1.63 3.21 18.43
C PRO A 144 1.30 4.35 17.48
N SER A 145 0.72 5.41 18.05
CA SER A 145 0.67 6.73 17.43
C SER A 145 1.81 7.59 17.95
N VAL A 146 2.57 8.21 17.05
CA VAL A 146 3.69 9.09 17.36
C VAL A 146 3.45 10.47 16.76
N GLN A 147 3.75 11.51 17.53
CA GLN A 147 3.71 12.88 17.02
C GLN A 147 4.90 13.09 16.07
N MET A 148 4.65 13.66 14.89
CA MET A 148 5.71 14.11 14.01
C MET A 148 6.59 15.13 14.73
N LYS A 149 7.89 14.94 14.60
CA LYS A 149 8.90 15.90 15.03
C LYS A 149 8.72 17.20 14.26
N THR A 150 9.06 18.31 14.91
CA THR A 150 8.99 19.66 14.35
C THR A 150 10.31 20.38 14.59
N GLY A 151 10.63 21.39 13.78
CA GLY A 151 11.87 22.15 13.93
C GLY A 151 13.00 21.51 13.13
N TRP A 152 14.17 21.27 13.73
CA TRP A 152 15.37 20.82 13.01
C TRP A 152 15.45 19.31 12.74
N GLU A 153 14.49 18.50 13.20
CA GLU A 153 14.53 17.05 13.03
C GLU A 153 13.61 16.57 11.91
N MET A 154 14.16 15.79 10.98
CA MET A 154 13.39 15.18 9.91
C MET A 154 12.58 13.98 10.43
N ASN A 155 11.39 13.78 9.86
CA ASN A 155 10.61 12.56 10.10
C ASN A 155 10.87 11.60 8.94
N TYR A 156 11.43 10.44 9.23
CA TYR A 156 11.60 9.36 8.26
C TYR A 156 11.32 8.02 8.92
N LEU A 157 10.98 7.04 8.11
CA LEU A 157 10.74 5.67 8.55
C LEU A 157 11.38 4.71 7.56
N ASP A 158 12.23 3.83 8.06
CA ASP A 158 12.52 2.57 7.38
C ASP A 158 11.52 1.54 7.91
N VAL A 159 10.61 1.06 7.06
CA VAL A 159 9.51 0.17 7.46
C VAL A 159 10.03 -1.11 8.11
N LYS A 160 11.23 -1.57 7.75
CA LYS A 160 11.86 -2.74 8.39
C LYS A 160 12.04 -2.56 9.90
N THR A 161 12.17 -1.32 10.38
CA THR A 161 12.41 -1.01 11.80
C THR A 161 11.16 -1.14 12.68
N ILE A 162 9.97 -1.14 12.08
CA ILE A 162 8.71 -1.35 12.80
C ILE A 162 8.21 -2.80 12.71
N ASN A 163 8.85 -3.65 11.90
CA ASN A 163 8.47 -5.05 11.76
C ASN A 163 8.75 -5.83 13.06
N GLN A 164 7.68 -6.17 13.77
CA GLN A 164 7.73 -6.95 15.01
C GLN A 164 7.01 -8.30 14.90
N GLY A 165 6.52 -8.65 13.71
CA GLY A 165 5.73 -9.86 13.48
C GLY A 165 5.19 -9.94 12.05
N PRO A 166 4.16 -10.79 11.82
CA PRO A 166 3.53 -10.91 10.50
C PRO A 166 2.75 -9.67 10.07
N PHE A 167 2.44 -8.79 11.02
CA PHE A 167 1.80 -7.50 10.83
C PHE A 167 2.46 -6.48 11.74
N SER A 168 2.64 -5.26 11.26
CA SER A 168 3.12 -4.13 12.06
C SER A 168 2.54 -2.83 11.52
N SER A 169 2.36 -1.85 12.40
CA SER A 169 1.88 -0.55 12.00
C SER A 169 2.48 0.57 12.83
N LEU A 170 2.44 1.79 12.30
CA LEU A 170 2.85 3.00 13.00
C LEU A 170 2.01 4.16 12.48
N THR A 171 1.40 4.92 13.38
CA THR A 171 0.62 6.10 13.01
C THR A 171 1.39 7.37 13.30
N TYR A 172 1.60 8.21 12.30
CA TYR A 172 2.11 9.57 12.49
C TYR A 172 0.96 10.55 12.67
N VAL A 173 1.10 11.43 13.67
CA VAL A 173 0.15 12.50 13.96
C VAL A 173 0.84 13.84 13.71
N SER A 174 0.17 14.73 12.99
CA SER A 174 0.66 16.08 12.71
C SER A 174 -0.37 17.14 13.09
N LYS A 175 0.07 18.39 13.20
CA LYS A 175 -0.83 19.55 13.34
C LYS A 175 -1.35 20.03 11.99
N GLU A 176 -0.69 19.61 10.91
CA GLU A 176 -0.97 19.97 9.53
C GLU A 176 -1.12 18.68 8.71
N HIS A 177 -1.56 18.81 7.46
CA HIS A 177 -1.49 17.70 6.51
C HIS A 177 -0.05 17.19 6.35
N ILE A 178 0.09 15.89 6.14
CA ILE A 178 1.37 15.20 6.04
C ILE A 178 1.65 14.95 4.57
N VAL A 179 2.79 15.41 4.10
CA VAL A 179 3.36 15.01 2.82
C VAL A 179 4.23 13.79 3.05
N LEU A 180 3.87 12.66 2.45
CA LEU A 180 4.74 11.50 2.36
C LEU A 180 5.51 11.57 1.05
N THR A 181 6.82 11.32 1.12
CA THR A 181 7.67 11.08 -0.05
C THR A 181 8.36 9.73 0.10
N LEU A 182 8.29 8.88 -0.92
CA LEU A 182 9.06 7.63 -0.99
C LEU A 182 10.53 7.96 -1.24
N ALA A 183 11.40 7.43 -0.39
CA ALA A 183 12.85 7.52 -0.52
C ALA A 183 13.46 6.27 -1.19
N THR A 184 12.70 5.18 -1.22
CA THR A 184 13.05 3.94 -1.93
C THR A 184 12.92 4.13 -3.44
N GLU A 185 13.92 3.67 -4.19
CA GLU A 185 13.85 3.61 -5.65
C GLU A 185 12.82 2.57 -6.13
N ALA A 186 12.31 2.75 -7.34
CA ALA A 186 11.45 1.76 -7.97
C ALA A 186 12.26 0.47 -8.25
N LEU A 187 12.13 -0.53 -7.39
CA LEU A 187 12.48 -1.92 -7.70
C LEU A 187 11.29 -2.58 -8.43
N ASP A 188 11.45 -3.83 -8.82
CA ASP A 188 10.36 -4.65 -9.38
C ASP A 188 9.10 -4.49 -8.51
N ILE A 189 8.07 -3.86 -9.08
CA ILE A 189 6.88 -3.35 -8.38
C ILE A 189 6.13 -4.51 -7.70
N SER A 190 6.33 -5.74 -8.18
CA SER A 190 5.82 -6.97 -7.58
C SER A 190 6.28 -7.26 -6.14
N ILE A 191 7.29 -6.53 -5.64
CA ILE A 191 7.84 -6.72 -4.28
C ILE A 191 6.99 -6.00 -3.22
N TYR A 192 6.14 -5.04 -3.59
CA TYR A 192 5.53 -4.09 -2.66
C TYR A 192 4.10 -4.41 -2.18
N ASP A 193 3.56 -5.60 -2.48
CA ASP A 193 2.23 -6.08 -2.03
C ASP A 193 2.12 -6.32 -0.50
N ASN A 194 3.11 -5.87 0.26
CA ASN A 194 3.23 -6.08 1.70
C ASN A 194 3.14 -4.80 2.52
N CYS A 195 2.98 -3.64 1.91
CA CYS A 195 2.91 -2.36 2.62
C CYS A 195 1.74 -1.51 2.15
N TYR A 196 1.04 -0.88 3.09
CA TYR A 196 -0.07 0.03 2.83
C TYR A 196 0.14 1.36 3.57
N PHE A 197 -0.32 2.45 2.96
CA PHE A 197 -0.45 3.74 3.61
C PHE A 197 -1.93 4.10 3.76
N ILE A 198 -2.34 4.48 4.96
CA ILE A 198 -3.69 4.95 5.24
C ILE A 198 -3.62 6.45 5.51
N ASP A 199 -4.31 7.24 4.67
CA ASP A 199 -4.66 8.61 5.05
C ASP A 199 -5.72 8.53 6.16
N GLY A 200 -5.26 8.71 7.40
CA GLY A 200 -6.07 8.53 8.60
C GLY A 200 -5.51 7.53 9.59
N THR A 201 -6.43 6.94 10.35
CA THR A 201 -6.16 5.88 11.34
C THR A 201 -6.98 4.65 10.97
N PHE A 202 -6.74 3.50 11.63
CA PHE A 202 -7.54 2.30 11.40
C PHE A 202 -9.04 2.51 11.59
N ASP A 203 -9.45 3.36 12.55
CA ASP A 203 -10.87 3.64 12.84
C ASP A 203 -11.48 4.74 11.98
N ASN A 204 -10.65 5.54 11.30
CA ASN A 204 -11.09 6.66 10.48
C ASN A 204 -10.22 6.77 9.22
N GLN A 205 -10.46 5.85 8.30
CA GLN A 205 -9.74 5.73 7.03
C GLN A 205 -10.38 6.65 5.99
N ARG A 206 -9.61 7.58 5.45
CA ARG A 206 -10.05 8.41 4.30
C ARG A 206 -9.77 7.72 2.99
N LYS A 207 -8.57 7.17 2.85
CA LYS A 207 -8.13 6.38 1.71
C LYS A 207 -6.99 5.46 2.11
N ILE A 208 -6.94 4.28 1.50
CA ILE A 208 -5.82 3.34 1.60
C ILE A 208 -5.10 3.34 0.26
N TYR A 209 -3.77 3.32 0.32
CA TYR A 209 -2.89 3.25 -0.82
C TYR A 209 -1.99 2.02 -0.69
N GLU A 210 -1.78 1.32 -1.81
CA GLU A 210 -0.66 0.40 -1.98
C GLU A 210 0.58 1.23 -2.37
N VAL A 211 1.80 0.69 -2.18
CA VAL A 211 3.00 1.46 -2.53
C VAL A 211 3.14 1.66 -4.06
N ASP A 212 2.59 0.74 -4.85
CA ASP A 212 2.57 0.82 -6.31
C ASP A 212 1.78 2.04 -6.82
N ASP A 213 0.75 2.48 -6.11
CA ASP A 213 -0.03 3.69 -6.40
C ASP A 213 0.86 4.95 -6.53
N PHE A 214 2.07 4.96 -5.94
CA PHE A 214 3.00 6.09 -5.96
C PHE A 214 4.01 6.07 -7.11
N PHE A 215 4.11 4.99 -7.88
CA PHE A 215 5.06 4.89 -8.99
C PHE A 215 4.47 5.29 -10.34
N TYR A 216 3.14 5.37 -10.47
CA TYR A 216 2.46 5.55 -11.76
C TYR A 216 1.82 6.94 -11.99
N ASP A 217 1.41 7.65 -10.93
CA ASP A 217 0.65 8.92 -11.03
C ASP A 217 1.42 10.15 -10.52
N ASP A 218 2.35 10.67 -11.34
CA ASP A 218 3.01 11.99 -11.15
C ASP A 218 3.82 12.23 -9.86
N GLY A 219 4.23 11.16 -9.18
CA GLY A 219 5.45 11.18 -8.37
C GLY A 219 5.42 10.33 -7.11
N SER A 220 6.61 10.12 -6.56
CA SER A 220 6.88 9.45 -5.29
C SER A 220 6.30 10.16 -4.06
N LYS A 221 5.30 11.05 -4.21
CA LYS A 221 4.78 11.90 -3.14
C LYS A 221 3.25 11.98 -3.13
N PHE A 222 2.66 12.08 -1.93
CA PHE A 222 1.28 12.52 -1.76
C PHE A 222 1.08 13.32 -0.49
N THR A 223 -0.06 14.00 -0.40
CA THR A 223 -0.45 14.76 0.79
C THR A 223 -1.72 14.18 1.38
N THR A 224 -1.73 13.92 2.68
CA THR A 224 -2.91 13.44 3.41
C THR A 224 -3.99 14.52 3.49
N VAL A 225 -5.26 14.13 3.42
CA VAL A 225 -6.38 15.01 3.77
C VAL A 225 -6.62 14.98 5.27
N SER A 226 -6.34 13.87 5.95
CA SER A 226 -6.32 13.86 7.41
C SER A 226 -5.00 14.44 7.94
N HIS A 227 -4.94 14.69 9.25
CA HIS A 227 -3.70 15.02 9.96
C HIS A 227 -2.99 13.76 10.53
N HIS A 228 -3.34 12.59 9.99
CA HIS A 228 -2.82 11.29 10.40
C HIS A 228 -2.35 10.50 9.19
N LEU A 229 -1.27 9.75 9.36
CA LEU A 229 -0.79 8.82 8.36
C LEU A 229 -0.44 7.51 9.04
N THR A 230 -1.17 6.44 8.74
CA THR A 230 -0.85 5.11 9.25
C THR A 230 -0.09 4.32 8.21
N VAL A 231 1.10 3.85 8.59
CA VAL A 231 1.90 2.91 7.79
C VAL A 231 1.59 1.50 8.29
N VAL A 232 1.32 0.57 7.37
CA VAL A 232 1.02 -0.83 7.66
C VAL A 232 1.97 -1.72 6.87
N SER A 233 2.58 -2.69 7.55
CA SER A 233 3.55 -3.62 6.97
C SER A 233 3.20 -5.06 7.31
N PHE A 234 3.30 -5.94 6.31
CA PHE A 234 3.27 -7.38 6.44
C PHE A 234 4.66 -7.95 6.13
N GLN A 235 5.63 -7.61 6.98
CA GLN A 235 7.05 -8.00 6.85
C GLN A 235 7.79 -7.35 5.67
N GLU A 236 7.43 -6.12 5.31
CA GLU A 236 8.11 -5.34 4.28
C GLU A 236 9.49 -4.85 4.75
N ASN A 237 10.54 -5.04 3.95
CA ASN A 237 11.92 -4.75 4.34
C ASN A 237 12.61 -3.68 3.48
N PHE A 238 11.95 -3.19 2.43
CA PHE A 238 12.56 -2.32 1.43
C PHE A 238 11.98 -0.90 1.40
N ILE A 239 10.82 -0.68 2.03
CA ILE A 239 10.14 0.60 1.98
C ILE A 239 10.71 1.60 2.99
N GLN A 240 11.11 2.75 2.47
CA GLN A 240 11.67 3.87 3.19
C GLN A 240 10.95 5.14 2.75
N ILE A 241 10.50 5.91 3.74
CA ILE A 241 9.68 7.10 3.51
C ILE A 241 10.22 8.26 4.33
N VAL A 242 9.95 9.47 3.84
CA VAL A 242 10.18 10.72 4.56
C VAL A 242 8.85 11.47 4.63
N LEU A 243 8.58 12.06 5.79
CA LEU A 243 7.33 12.71 6.11
C LEU A 243 7.59 14.18 6.47
N ASN A 244 6.82 15.09 5.89
CA ASN A 244 6.93 16.51 6.15
C ASN A 244 5.55 17.13 6.37
N PRO A 245 5.40 18.08 7.30
CA PRO A 245 4.27 18.99 7.29
C PRO A 245 4.23 19.76 5.95
N VAL A 246 3.04 20.05 5.44
CA VAL A 246 2.86 20.79 4.17
C VAL A 246 3.63 22.11 4.15
N SER A 247 3.74 22.81 5.29
CA SER A 247 4.53 24.05 5.40
C SER A 247 5.99 23.91 4.96
N GLU A 248 6.59 22.73 5.10
CA GLU A 248 7.99 22.48 4.72
C GLU A 248 8.15 22.20 3.23
N VAL A 249 7.08 21.81 2.54
CA VAL A 249 7.12 21.32 1.15
C VAL A 249 6.58 22.36 0.17
N GLN A 250 5.48 23.04 0.53
CA GLN A 250 4.67 23.86 -0.40
C GLN A 250 5.43 25.01 -1.09
N GLN A 251 6.56 25.43 -0.55
CA GLN A 251 7.38 26.50 -1.10
C GLN A 251 8.24 26.05 -2.29
N PHE A 252 8.39 24.74 -2.52
CA PHE A 252 9.23 24.18 -3.57
C PHE A 252 8.39 23.70 -4.76
N SER A 253 8.88 23.98 -5.97
CA SER A 253 8.27 23.45 -7.20
C SER A 253 8.56 21.96 -7.38
N ASN A 254 9.75 21.51 -6.95
CA ASN A 254 10.09 20.09 -6.86
C ASN A 254 10.55 19.73 -5.45
N PHE A 255 10.16 18.56 -4.97
CA PHE A 255 10.52 18.09 -3.63
C PHE A 255 10.69 16.59 -3.67
N LEU A 256 11.88 16.13 -3.29
CA LEU A 256 12.28 14.75 -3.39
C LEU A 256 12.91 14.30 -2.08
N SER A 257 12.72 13.02 -1.76
CA SER A 257 13.42 12.34 -0.69
C SER A 257 14.16 11.17 -1.27
N VAL A 258 15.39 10.97 -0.82
CA VAL A 258 16.29 9.97 -1.42
C VAL A 258 17.05 9.25 -0.32
N ARG A 259 17.01 7.92 -0.39
CA ARG A 259 17.93 7.08 0.37
C ARG A 259 19.32 7.22 -0.21
N ILE A 260 20.28 7.62 0.61
CA ILE A 260 21.69 7.60 0.21
C ILE A 260 22.30 6.23 0.49
N VAL A 261 23.04 5.71 -0.50
CA VAL A 261 23.73 4.42 -0.46
C VAL A 261 25.25 4.61 -0.58
N LYS A 262 26.02 3.53 -0.47
CA LYS A 262 27.49 3.57 -0.65
C LYS A 262 27.93 3.82 -2.09
N ALA A 263 27.07 3.52 -3.06
CA ALA A 263 27.31 3.87 -4.45
C ALA A 263 27.14 5.38 -4.67
N VAL A 264 27.95 5.95 -5.57
CA VAL A 264 27.84 7.36 -5.95
C VAL A 264 26.54 7.60 -6.68
N THR A 265 25.66 8.41 -6.08
CA THR A 265 24.39 8.80 -6.68
C THR A 265 24.51 10.22 -7.23
N PRO A 266 24.32 10.45 -8.55
CA PRO A 266 24.29 11.78 -9.13
C PRO A 266 22.91 12.42 -8.96
N PHE A 267 22.89 13.73 -8.79
CA PHE A 267 21.70 14.55 -8.69
C PHE A 267 21.82 15.78 -9.60
N GLU A 268 20.71 16.12 -10.23
CA GLU A 268 20.52 17.36 -10.97
C GLU A 268 19.41 18.14 -10.29
N THR A 269 19.67 19.40 -9.95
CA THR A 269 18.66 20.25 -9.33
C THR A 269 17.98 21.17 -10.35
N VAL A 270 16.69 21.43 -10.17
CA VAL A 270 15.95 22.48 -10.90
C VAL A 270 15.83 23.77 -10.09
N PHE A 271 15.27 24.82 -10.70
CA PHE A 271 15.25 26.19 -10.16
C PHE A 271 14.80 26.31 -8.69
N ASN A 272 13.71 25.67 -8.27
CA ASN A 272 13.19 25.79 -6.91
C ASN A 272 12.85 24.41 -6.35
N GLU A 273 13.87 23.79 -5.77
CA GLU A 273 13.84 22.38 -5.38
C GLU A 273 14.48 22.14 -4.02
N ALA A 274 13.93 21.16 -3.31
CA ALA A 274 14.57 20.56 -2.14
C ALA A 274 14.74 19.06 -2.33
N ILE A 275 15.96 18.57 -2.12
CA ILE A 275 16.30 17.14 -2.13
C ILE A 275 16.73 16.75 -0.71
N GLN A 276 15.89 15.96 -0.04
CA GLN A 276 16.17 15.42 1.28
C GLN A 276 16.99 14.14 1.14
N LEU A 277 18.16 14.12 1.73
CA LEU A 277 19.07 12.98 1.71
C LEU A 277 19.05 12.30 3.07
N VAL A 278 18.73 11.02 3.11
CA VAL A 278 18.68 10.25 4.35
C VAL A 278 19.57 9.01 4.22
N ASN A 279 20.54 8.88 5.11
CA ASN A 279 21.29 7.65 5.31
C ASN A 279 20.51 6.77 6.31
N PHE A 280 19.65 5.90 5.80
CA PHE A 280 18.81 5.05 6.67
C PHE A 280 19.64 4.04 7.49
N ASP A 281 20.82 3.66 7.00
CA ASP A 281 21.65 2.60 7.56
C ASP A 281 22.64 3.11 8.63
N SER A 282 23.03 4.40 8.61
CA SER A 282 23.98 4.97 9.58
C SER A 282 23.93 6.51 9.65
N VAL A 283 24.91 7.11 10.33
CA VAL A 283 25.28 8.53 10.17
C VAL A 283 26.34 8.66 9.08
N GLY A 284 26.50 9.84 8.50
CA GLY A 284 27.57 10.16 7.55
C GLY A 284 27.05 10.28 6.12
N ILE A 285 27.16 11.48 5.56
CA ILE A 285 26.82 11.81 4.17
C ILE A 285 28.00 12.59 3.59
N VAL A 286 28.51 12.16 2.44
CA VAL A 286 29.50 12.91 1.65
C VAL A 286 28.79 13.49 0.44
N ILE A 287 28.96 14.78 0.22
CA ILE A 287 28.51 15.45 -1.00
C ILE A 287 29.73 15.97 -1.75
N ASP A 288 29.81 15.70 -3.04
CA ASP A 288 30.94 16.08 -3.89
C ASP A 288 30.47 16.48 -5.30
N GLY A 289 31.42 16.89 -6.15
CA GLY A 289 31.17 17.09 -7.58
C GLY A 289 30.22 18.24 -7.89
N PHE A 290 30.18 19.27 -7.04
CA PHE A 290 29.32 20.43 -7.26
C PHE A 290 29.67 21.15 -8.57
N HIS A 291 28.71 21.26 -9.46
CA HIS A 291 28.84 21.95 -10.73
C HIS A 291 27.66 22.89 -10.97
N ILE A 292 27.87 24.19 -10.73
CA ILE A 292 26.85 25.22 -10.93
C ILE A 292 26.72 25.54 -12.44
N ILE A 293 25.52 25.35 -12.97
CA ILE A 293 25.21 25.55 -14.38
C ILE A 293 24.64 26.96 -14.63
N SER A 294 23.79 27.45 -13.73
CA SER A 294 23.16 28.78 -13.88
C SER A 294 23.52 29.74 -12.74
N LYS A 295 23.63 31.03 -13.06
CA LYS A 295 23.87 32.12 -12.09
C LYS A 295 22.81 33.23 -12.24
N PRO A 296 22.46 33.96 -11.17
CA PRO A 296 22.93 33.81 -9.79
C PRO A 296 22.40 32.53 -9.15
N CYS A 297 23.16 31.93 -8.21
CA CYS A 297 22.76 30.68 -7.55
C CYS A 297 22.73 30.85 -6.04
N ASN A 298 21.53 30.74 -5.47
CA ASN A 298 21.31 30.71 -4.03
C ASN A 298 20.97 29.28 -3.63
N ALA A 299 22.00 28.44 -3.59
CA ALA A 299 21.88 27.05 -3.18
C ALA A 299 22.59 26.83 -1.85
N LYS A 300 22.03 25.97 -1.01
CA LYS A 300 22.55 25.70 0.33
C LYS A 300 22.22 24.28 0.78
N VAL A 301 22.97 23.80 1.75
CA VAL A 301 22.69 22.56 2.48
C VAL A 301 22.30 22.91 3.90
N VAL A 302 21.22 22.30 4.39
CA VAL A 302 20.71 22.49 5.76
C VAL A 302 20.66 21.17 6.54
N SER A 303 20.82 21.24 7.86
CA SER A 303 21.02 20.09 8.76
C SER A 303 19.73 19.34 9.16
N GLY A 304 18.75 19.22 8.26
CA GLY A 304 17.44 18.64 8.57
C GLY A 304 16.38 19.04 7.54
N PRO A 305 15.09 19.12 7.90
CA PRO A 305 14.02 19.51 6.98
C PRO A 305 14.17 20.97 6.51
N PRO A 306 13.63 21.35 5.34
CA PRO A 306 13.84 22.67 4.75
C PRO A 306 12.93 23.76 5.38
N ASN A 307 13.08 23.99 6.68
CA ASN A 307 12.37 25.03 7.42
C ASN A 307 13.35 25.98 8.14
N ASN A 308 12.80 27.02 8.77
CA ASN A 308 13.59 28.08 9.42
C ASN A 308 14.34 27.65 10.68
N SER A 309 14.04 26.46 11.23
CA SER A 309 14.76 25.91 12.39
C SER A 309 16.03 25.17 11.98
N SER A 310 16.13 24.74 10.72
CA SER A 310 17.30 24.03 10.21
C SER A 310 18.47 24.97 9.94
N LYS A 311 19.66 24.59 10.41
CA LYS A 311 20.87 25.39 10.25
C LYS A 311 21.48 25.18 8.88
N THR A 312 21.89 26.25 8.21
CA THR A 312 22.75 26.16 7.02
C THR A 312 24.13 25.64 7.42
N ILE A 313 24.52 24.50 6.83
CA ILE A 313 25.79 23.82 7.08
C ILE A 313 26.75 23.91 5.91
N LEU A 314 26.26 24.27 4.72
CA LEU A 314 27.08 24.61 3.56
C LEU A 314 26.35 25.62 2.69
N ASP A 315 27.07 26.67 2.28
CA ASP A 315 26.62 27.60 1.26
C ASP A 315 27.23 27.15 -0.07
N LEU A 316 26.39 26.84 -1.06
CA LEU A 316 26.82 26.36 -2.37
C LEU A 316 27.10 27.50 -3.34
N SER A 317 26.69 28.73 -3.03
CA SER A 317 27.03 29.91 -3.84
C SER A 317 28.56 30.14 -3.91
N THR A 318 29.31 29.63 -2.94
CA THR A 318 30.78 29.66 -2.91
C THR A 318 31.44 28.65 -3.86
N ASN A 319 30.67 27.80 -4.53
CA ASN A 319 31.12 26.74 -5.44
C ASN A 319 32.27 25.89 -4.85
N PRO A 320 32.02 25.14 -3.76
CA PRO A 320 33.05 24.38 -3.06
C PRO A 320 33.72 23.37 -4.00
N SER A 321 35.06 23.42 -4.08
CA SER A 321 35.86 22.59 -4.99
C SER A 321 36.30 21.24 -4.42
N LYS A 322 35.92 20.94 -3.18
CA LYS A 322 36.28 19.71 -2.47
C LYS A 322 35.03 19.04 -1.93
N ALA A 323 35.07 17.71 -1.87
CA ALA A 323 34.09 16.90 -1.16
C ALA A 323 33.86 17.43 0.26
N GLN A 324 32.58 17.47 0.65
CA GLN A 324 32.12 17.91 1.96
C GLN A 324 31.56 16.71 2.70
N THR A 325 32.06 16.46 3.91
CA THR A 325 31.61 15.34 4.76
C THR A 325 30.78 15.86 5.91
N PHE A 326 29.59 15.31 6.08
CA PHE A 326 28.65 15.67 7.12
C PHE A 326 28.41 14.46 8.02
N ASN A 327 28.76 14.58 9.31
CA ASN A 327 28.48 13.54 10.31
C ASN A 327 27.02 13.66 10.81
N VAL A 328 26.07 13.50 9.90
CA VAL A 328 24.62 13.59 10.15
C VAL A 328 23.93 12.40 9.51
N LYS A 329 22.74 12.06 10.01
CA LYS A 329 21.91 11.00 9.43
C LYS A 329 21.12 11.48 8.22
N ASP A 330 20.73 12.75 8.23
CA ASP A 330 19.93 13.38 7.20
C ASP A 330 20.36 14.85 7.00
N LEU A 331 20.08 15.36 5.80
CA LEU A 331 20.23 16.76 5.43
C LEU A 331 19.31 17.09 4.26
N THR A 332 19.13 18.37 3.97
CA THR A 332 18.41 18.81 2.75
C THR A 332 19.30 19.71 1.91
N VAL A 333 19.41 19.40 0.62
CA VAL A 333 20.00 20.28 -0.39
C VAL A 333 18.88 21.13 -0.97
N ILE A 334 19.03 22.45 -0.91
CA ILE A 334 18.03 23.41 -1.38
C ILE A 334 18.63 24.19 -2.55
N SER A 335 17.94 24.15 -3.69
CA SER A 335 18.17 25.03 -4.83
C SER A 335 17.12 26.15 -4.85
N ASN A 336 17.57 27.40 -4.90
CA ASN A 336 16.71 28.55 -5.10
C ASN A 336 17.25 29.44 -6.22
N GLY A 337 16.55 29.42 -7.35
CA GLY A 337 16.88 30.20 -8.53
C GLY A 337 18.05 29.65 -9.36
N CYS A 338 18.47 28.39 -9.19
CA CYS A 338 19.56 27.85 -10.00
C CYS A 338 19.49 26.34 -10.34
N PHE A 339 20.31 25.95 -11.30
CA PHE A 339 20.59 24.58 -11.69
C PHE A 339 22.03 24.24 -11.33
N PHE A 340 22.23 23.10 -10.69
CA PHE A 340 23.54 22.54 -10.44
C PHE A 340 23.48 21.02 -10.32
N HIS A 341 24.63 20.39 -10.53
CA HIS A 341 24.82 18.97 -10.29
C HIS A 341 25.61 18.76 -9.00
N PHE A 342 25.34 17.65 -8.34
CA PHE A 342 26.18 17.15 -7.25
C PHE A 342 26.08 15.63 -7.20
N THR A 343 27.00 15.01 -6.46
CA THR A 343 26.90 13.59 -6.11
C THR A 343 26.81 13.44 -4.60
N ALA A 344 26.10 12.43 -4.14
CA ALA A 344 26.10 12.07 -2.73
C ALA A 344 26.36 10.58 -2.51
N THR A 345 27.00 10.27 -1.38
CA THR A 345 27.30 8.90 -0.93
C THR A 345 27.18 8.80 0.59
N ALA A 346 26.85 7.61 1.07
CA ALA A 346 26.87 7.30 2.49
C ALA A 346 28.33 7.15 2.93
N SER A 347 28.79 7.96 3.90
CA SER A 347 30.08 7.73 4.56
C SER A 347 29.85 6.89 5.80
N ASN A 348 29.87 5.57 5.64
CA ASN A 348 30.18 4.55 6.65
C ASN A 348 29.98 3.15 6.05
#